data_AF-A0ABD0N3Z6-F1
#
_entry.id   AF-A0ABD0N3Z6-F1
#
_cell.length_a   1.000
_cell.length_b   1.000
_cell.length_c   1.000
_cell.angle_alpha   90.00
_cell.angle_beta   90.00
_cell.angle_gamma   90.00
#
_symmetry.space_group_name_H-M   'P 1'
#
loop_
_entity.id
_entity.type
_entity.pdbx_description
1 polymer ?
#
loop_
_entity_poly.entity_id
_entity_poly.type
_entity_poly.pdbx_seq_one_letter_code
_entity_poly.pdbx_strand_id
1 'polypeptide(L)'
;IFQALLLSESEDLRHRGVVIVMNLMQADKSLAEKLMESEALEILSVLAKGDDLKKASIQKAAQRCLDLAIEYGLIRNNEDGVNGNT
;
A
#
# COMPACT_ATOMS: atom_id res chain seq x y z
N ILE A 1 -7.75 -2.51 -12.66
CA ILE A 1 -6.94 -1.45 -13.34
C ILE A 1 -5.73 -1.09 -12.48
N PHE A 2 -5.92 -0.70 -11.22
CA PHE A 2 -4.80 -0.36 -10.32
C PHE A 2 -3.80 -1.51 -10.17
N GLN A 3 -4.26 -2.76 -10.03
CA GLN A 3 -3.39 -3.93 -9.93
C GLN A 3 -2.40 -4.03 -11.10
N ALA A 4 -2.87 -3.77 -12.33
CA ALA A 4 -2.03 -3.78 -13.52
C ALA A 4 -0.96 -2.67 -13.51
N LEU A 5 -1.29 -1.50 -12.95
CA LEU A 5 -0.30 -0.43 -12.76
C LEU A 5 0.71 -0.80 -11.67
N LEU A 6 0.24 -1.31 -10.53
CA LEU A 6 1.09 -1.70 -9.39
C LEU A 6 2.04 -2.85 -9.72
N LEU A 7 1.65 -3.74 -10.64
CA LEU A 7 2.46 -4.87 -11.10
C LEU A 7 3.22 -4.59 -12.41
N SER A 8 3.11 -3.38 -12.98
CA SER A 8 3.73 -3.05 -14.26
C SER A 8 5.25 -3.26 -14.23
N GLU A 9 5.82 -3.95 -15.23
CA GLU A 9 7.28 -4.11 -15.33
C GLU A 9 8.01 -2.76 -15.49
N SER A 10 7.34 -1.76 -16.07
CA SER A 10 7.85 -0.38 -16.15
C SER A 10 7.86 0.26 -14.77
N GLU A 11 9.06 0.63 -14.31
CA GLU A 11 9.24 1.28 -13.01
C GLU A 11 8.53 2.64 -12.91
N ASP A 12 8.54 3.45 -13.99
CA ASP A 12 7.82 4.72 -14.03
C ASP A 12 6.31 4.53 -13.89
N LEU A 13 5.74 3.60 -14.66
CA LEU A 13 4.30 3.31 -14.58
C LEU A 13 3.91 2.75 -13.22
N ARG A 14 4.74 1.88 -12.64
CA ARG A 14 4.50 1.33 -11.30
C ARG A 14 4.57 2.40 -10.23
N HIS A 15 5.59 3.25 -10.25
CA HIS A 15 5.69 4.38 -9.32
C HIS A 15 4.48 5.31 -9.42
N ARG A 16 4.10 5.70 -10.64
CA ARG A 16 2.90 6.52 -10.87
C ARG A 16 1.63 5.81 -10.41
N GLY A 17 1.52 4.50 -10.62
CA GLY A 17 0.42 3.67 -10.14
C GLY A 17 0.27 3.72 -8.62
N VAL A 18 1.36 3.53 -7.89
CA VAL A 18 1.35 3.61 -6.41
C VAL A 18 0.97 5.02 -5.95
N VAL A 19 1.51 6.07 -6.56
CA VAL A 19 1.17 7.46 -6.20
C VAL A 19 -0.30 7.78 -6.47
N ILE A 20 -0.88 7.27 -7.56
CA ILE A 20 -2.32 7.43 -7.83
C ILE A 20 -3.15 6.77 -6.73
N VAL A 21 -2.83 5.53 -6.37
CA VAL A 21 -3.51 4.80 -5.28
C VAL A 21 -3.39 5.56 -3.96
N MET A 22 -2.18 6.03 -3.61
CA MET A 22 -1.93 6.83 -2.42
C MET A 22 -2.79 8.09 -2.40
N ASN A 23 -2.83 8.83 -3.50
CA ASN A 23 -3.62 10.07 -3.60
C ASN A 23 -5.13 9.81 -3.48
N LEU A 24 -5.62 8.71 -4.04
CA LEU A 24 -7.03 8.32 -3.90
C LEU A 24 -7.38 8.00 -2.44
N MET A 25 -6.50 7.28 -1.74
CA MET A 25 -6.69 6.97 -0.32
C MET A 25 -6.67 8.24 0.53
N GLN A 26 -5.76 9.18 0.26
CA GLN A 26 -5.69 10.46 0.98
C GLN A 26 -6.90 11.37 0.72
N ALA A 27 -7.49 11.28 -0.48
CA ALA A 27 -8.61 12.12 -0.86
C ALA A 27 -9.91 11.71 -0.16
N ASP A 28 -10.16 10.41 0.01
CA ASP A 28 -11.42 9.91 0.57
C ASP A 28 -11.27 8.51 1.22
N LYS A 29 -11.72 8.39 2.47
CA LYS A 29 -11.70 7.12 3.22
C LYS A 29 -12.48 6.00 2.54
N SER A 30 -13.62 6.29 1.91
CA SER A 30 -14.45 5.28 1.22
C SER A 30 -13.76 4.72 -0.03
N LEU A 31 -12.85 5.49 -0.65
CA LEU A 31 -12.00 5.00 -1.73
C LEU A 31 -10.90 4.10 -1.18
N ALA A 32 -10.33 4.47 -0.02
CA ALA A 32 -9.39 3.61 0.68
C ALA A 32 -10.01 2.26 1.07
N GLU A 33 -11.24 2.25 1.61
CA GLU A 33 -11.99 1.03 1.92
C GLU A 33 -12.09 0.09 0.71
N LYS A 34 -12.60 0.60 -0.42
CA LYS A 34 -12.73 -0.20 -1.66
C LYS A 34 -11.38 -0.71 -2.19
N LEU A 35 -10.33 0.07 -2.03
CA LEU A 35 -8.98 -0.34 -2.45
C LEU A 35 -8.44 -1.45 -1.56
N MET A 36 -8.64 -1.36 -0.23
CA MET A 36 -8.14 -2.33 0.74
C MET A 36 -8.92 -3.65 0.72
N GLU A 37 -10.18 -3.66 0.29
CA GLU A 37 -10.97 -4.87 0.02
C GLU A 37 -10.50 -5.65 -1.22
N SER A 38 -9.62 -5.05 -2.04
CA SER A 38 -9.08 -5.67 -3.25
C SER A 38 -7.68 -6.25 -3.03
N GLU A 39 -7.19 -7.01 -4.02
CA GLU A 39 -5.81 -7.51 -4.07
C GLU A 39 -4.74 -6.40 -4.02
N ALA A 40 -5.12 -5.13 -4.15
CA ALA A 40 -4.19 -4.00 -4.02
C ALA A 40 -3.49 -3.98 -2.66
N LEU A 41 -4.16 -4.38 -1.56
CA LEU A 41 -3.54 -4.44 -0.24
C LEU A 41 -2.35 -5.40 -0.18
N GLU A 42 -2.51 -6.60 -0.75
CA GLU A 42 -1.44 -7.61 -0.80
C GLU A 42 -0.26 -7.09 -1.64
N ILE A 43 -0.56 -6.51 -2.81
CA ILE A 43 0.46 -5.94 -3.69
C ILE A 43 1.22 -4.81 -2.99
N LEU A 44 0.51 -3.87 -2.34
CA LEU A 44 1.13 -2.78 -1.58
C LEU A 44 2.00 -3.30 -0.44
N SER A 45 1.57 -4.35 0.24
CA SER A 45 2.32 -5.00 1.32
C SER A 45 3.63 -5.61 0.82
N VAL A 46 3.64 -6.20 -0.38
CA VAL A 46 4.87 -6.71 -1.00
C VAL A 46 5.77 -5.55 -1.44
N LEU A 47 5.21 -4.50 -2.06
CA LEU A 47 5.97 -3.34 -2.52
C LEU A 47 6.62 -2.56 -1.37
N ALA A 48 6.00 -2.51 -0.19
CA ALA A 48 6.52 -1.81 0.97
C ALA A 48 7.71 -2.51 1.65
N LYS A 49 7.81 -3.85 1.53
CA LYS A 49 8.84 -4.68 2.20
C LYS A 49 10.18 -4.77 1.47
N GLY A 50 10.40 -3.98 0.41
CA GLY A 50 11.64 -4.07 -0.36
C GLY A 50 12.81 -3.32 0.30
N ASP A 51 14.01 -3.87 0.19
CA ASP A 51 15.26 -3.24 0.66
C ASP A 51 16.10 -2.63 -0.49
N ASP A 52 15.53 -2.59 -1.71
CA ASP A 52 16.19 -2.05 -2.89
C ASP A 52 16.15 -0.51 -2.87
N LEU A 53 17.30 0.12 -2.60
CA LEU A 53 17.47 1.58 -2.60
C LEU A 53 17.04 2.24 -3.91
N LYS A 54 17.08 1.53 -5.04
CA LYS A 54 16.61 2.08 -6.33
C LYS A 54 15.08 2.25 -6.36
N LYS A 55 14.36 1.46 -5.56
CA LYS A 55 12.89 1.45 -5.47
C LYS A 55 12.36 2.18 -4.23
N ALA A 56 13.22 2.98 -3.57
CA ALA A 56 12.87 3.68 -2.34
C ALA A 56 11.61 4.57 -2.47
N SER A 57 11.39 5.18 -3.64
CA SER A 57 10.19 6.00 -3.89
C SER A 57 8.91 5.17 -3.93
N ILE A 58 8.94 4.03 -4.63
CA ILE A 58 7.83 3.07 -4.72
C ILE A 58 7.53 2.50 -3.33
N GLN A 59 8.55 2.05 -2.61
CA GLN A 59 8.42 1.50 -1.25
C GLN A 59 7.81 2.53 -0.31
N LYS A 60 8.32 3.77 -0.30
CA LYS A 60 7.81 4.84 0.56
C LYS A 60 6.36 5.18 0.27
N ALA A 61 5.98 5.26 -1.01
CA ALA A 61 4.60 5.53 -1.38
C ALA A 61 3.67 4.35 -1.03
N ALA A 62 4.12 3.11 -1.21
CA ALA A 62 3.37 1.92 -0.82
C ALA A 62 3.21 1.84 0.70
N GLN A 63 4.27 2.08 1.47
CA GLN A 63 4.22 2.15 2.93
C GLN A 63 3.22 3.21 3.38
N ARG A 64 3.23 4.41 2.78
CA ARG A 64 2.26 5.45 3.10
C ARG A 64 0.81 5.01 2.86
N CYS A 65 0.54 4.18 1.85
CA CYS A 65 -0.79 3.60 1.64
C CYS A 65 -1.19 2.68 2.80
N LEU A 66 -0.28 1.83 3.28
CA LEU A 66 -0.53 0.96 4.43
C LEU A 66 -0.76 1.78 5.71
N ASP A 67 0.04 2.84 5.93
CA ASP A 67 -0.12 3.73 7.07
C ASP A 67 -1.51 4.41 7.06
N LEU A 68 -1.97 4.89 5.90
CA LEU A 68 -3.33 5.44 5.74
C LEU A 68 -4.41 4.41 6.07
N ALA A 69 -4.23 3.18 5.62
CA ALA A 69 -5.19 2.11 5.91
C ALA A 69 -5.26 1.80 7.41
N ILE A 70 -4.14 1.88 8.13
CA ILE A 70 -4.09 1.75 9.60
C ILE A 70 -4.73 2.97 10.27
N GLU A 71 -4.38 4.19 9.85
CA GLU A 71 -4.97 5.45 10.34
C GLU A 71 -6.50 5.45 10.20
N TYR A 72 -7.01 4.85 9.13
CA TYR A 72 -8.45 4.71 8.87
C TYR A 72 -9.10 3.51 9.59
N GLY A 73 -8.30 2.66 10.24
CA GLY A 73 -8.76 1.45 10.94
C GLY A 73 -9.18 0.32 10.01
N LEU A 74 -8.72 0.32 8.76
CA LEU A 74 -9.05 -0.67 7.73
C LEU A 74 -8.20 -1.93 7.84
N ILE A 75 -6.96 -1.78 8.31
CA ILE A 75 -6.02 -2.88 8.55
C ILE A 75 -5.34 -2.71 9.91
N ARG A 76 -4.67 -3.75 10.39
CA ARG A 76 -3.85 -3.73 11.61
C ARG A 76 -2.40 -4.01 11.27
N ASN A 77 -1.49 -3.50 12.10
CA ASN A 77 -0.09 -3.90 12.01
C ASN A 77 0.07 -5.33 12.52
N ASN A 78 0.91 -6.10 11.85
CA ASN A 78 1.18 -7.49 12.27
C ASN A 78 1.88 -7.57 13.64
N GLU A 79 2.45 -6.47 14.14
CA GLU A 79 3.05 -6.38 15.47
C GLU A 79 2.01 -6.44 16.61
N ASP A 80 0.75 -6.06 16.33
CA ASP A 80 -0.33 -6.10 17.32
C ASP A 80 -0.81 -7.53 17.65
N GLY A 81 -0.43 -8.53 16.82
CA GLY A 81 -0.82 -9.93 16.98
C GLY A 81 0.13 -10.77 17.84
N VAL A 82 1.31 -10.26 18.22
CA VAL A 82 2.35 -11.03 18.92
C VAL A 82 2.25 -10.92 20.46
N ASN A 83 1.51 -9.94 20.99
CA ASN A 83 1.45 -9.67 22.44
C ASN A 83 0.21 -10.23 23.16
N GLY A 84 -0.51 -11.18 22.56
CA GLY A 84 -1.75 -11.75 23.08
C GLY A 84 -1.64 -13.09 23.81
N ASN A 85 -0.45 -13.53 24.23
CA ASN A 85 -0.31 -14.80 24.96
C ASN A 85 0.93 -14.86 25.88
N THR A 86 0.83 -14.27 27.08
CA THR A 86 1.53 -14.72 28.30
C THR A 86 0.71 -14.36 29.53
#